data_AF-A0A0B7NRS5-F1
#
_entry.id   AF-A0A0B7NRS5-F1
#
_cell.length_a   1.000
_cell.length_b   1.000
_cell.length_c   1.000
_cell.angle_alpha   90.00
_cell.angle_beta   90.00
_cell.angle_gamma   90.00
#
_symmetry.space_group_name_H-M   'P 1'
#
loop_
_entity.id
_entity.type
_entity.pdbx_description
1 polymer ?
#
loop_
_entity_poly.entity_id
_entity_poly.type
_entity_poly.pdbx_seq_one_letter_code
_entity_poly.pdbx_strand_id
1 'polypeptide(L)'
;MGATGACNTFGELLALRFLLGLFEGVTYPCIYILLNTLYRKSEQSRCWGFVHVGTGMGTVLGVVIAYGLAHLDGVRGLRGWRW
;
A
#
# COMPACT_ATOMS: atom_id res chain seq x y z
N MET A 1 1.73 -3.38 6.36
CA MET A 1 1.04 -4.21 7.37
C MET A 1 1.88 -4.52 8.62
N GLY A 2 3.12 -4.02 8.75
CA GLY A 2 3.94 -4.29 9.95
C GLY A 2 3.51 -3.56 11.24
N ALA A 3 2.88 -2.38 11.14
CA ALA A 3 2.46 -1.62 12.34
C ALA A 3 1.30 -2.28 13.11
N THR A 4 0.39 -2.95 12.41
CA THR A 4 -0.75 -3.68 13.00
C THR A 4 -0.34 -4.97 13.72
N GLY A 5 0.86 -5.51 13.43
CA GLY A 5 1.39 -6.70 14.10
C GLY A 5 1.90 -6.42 15.53
N ALA A 6 2.27 -5.17 15.82
CA ALA A 6 2.85 -4.72 17.09
C ALA A 6 1.81 -4.19 18.10
N CYS A 7 0.56 -3.95 17.68
CA CYS A 7 -0.49 -3.47 18.58
C CYS A 7 -0.93 -4.57 19.54
N ASN A 8 -0.97 -4.24 20.82
CA ASN A 8 -1.45 -5.15 21.87
C ASN A 8 -2.88 -4.80 22.30
N THR A 9 -3.40 -3.63 21.91
CA THR A 9 -4.73 -3.13 22.35
C THR A 9 -5.66 -2.84 21.16
N PHE A 10 -6.96 -3.09 21.34
CA PHE A 10 -8.00 -2.87 20.31
C PHE A 10 -8.07 -1.40 19.83
N GLY A 11 -7.85 -0.43 20.73
CA GLY A 11 -7.83 0.99 20.38
C GLY A 11 -6.69 1.39 19.44
N GLU A 12 -5.50 0.81 19.62
CA GLU A 12 -4.34 1.07 18.74
C GLU A 12 -4.59 0.51 17.34
N LEU A 13 -5.21 -0.66 17.25
CA LEU A 13 -5.56 -1.29 15.99
C LEU A 13 -6.59 -0.45 15.21
N LEU A 14 -7.60 0.11 15.90
CA LEU A 14 -8.59 0.99 15.30
C LEU A 14 -7.96 2.30 14.80
N ALA A 15 -7.09 2.93 15.60
CA ALA A 15 -6.39 4.15 15.24
C ALA A 15 -5.50 3.96 14.01
N LEU A 16 -4.73 2.87 13.95
CA LEU A 16 -3.93 2.52 12.77
C LEU A 16 -4.81 2.28 11.55
N ARG A 17 -5.95 1.58 11.70
CA ARG A 17 -6.88 1.33 10.60
C ARG A 17 -7.43 2.64 10.02
N PHE A 18 -7.78 3.58 10.88
CA PHE A 18 -8.27 4.90 10.49
C PHE A 18 -7.22 5.70 9.73
N LEU A 19 -6.00 5.80 10.29
CA LEU A 19 -4.90 6.51 9.63
C LEU A 19 -4.54 5.88 8.29
N LEU A 20 -4.48 4.54 8.22
CA LEU A 20 -4.15 3.81 7.02
C LEU A 20 -5.21 4.06 5.93
N GLY A 21 -6.50 4.05 6.28
CA GLY A 21 -7.58 4.41 5.36
C GLY A 21 -7.51 5.86 4.89
N LEU A 22 -7.16 6.80 5.78
CA LEU A 22 -6.96 8.21 5.42
C LEU A 22 -5.84 8.39 4.38
N PHE A 23 -4.70 7.72 4.60
CA PHE A 23 -3.56 7.79 3.68
C PHE A 23 -3.86 7.12 2.33
N GLU A 24 -4.47 5.94 2.32
CA GLU A 24 -4.84 5.24 1.08
C GLU A 24 -5.85 6.04 0.25
N GLY A 25 -6.84 6.67 0.89
CA GLY A 25 -7.86 7.48 0.21
C GLY A 25 -7.32 8.78 -0.41
N VAL A 26 -6.35 9.43 0.24
CA VAL A 26 -5.76 10.70 -0.22
C VAL A 26 -4.71 10.51 -1.32
N THR A 27 -4.12 9.32 -1.43
CA THR A 27 -3.00 9.05 -2.34
C THR A 27 -3.34 9.37 -3.81
N TYR A 28 -4.45 8.85 -4.32
CA TYR A 28 -4.86 9.06 -5.72
C TYR A 28 -5.19 10.52 -6.08
N PRO A 29 -6.01 11.27 -5.30
CA PRO A 29 -6.28 12.67 -5.62
C PRO A 29 -5.03 13.56 -5.49
N CYS A 30 -4.12 13.29 -4.53
CA CYS A 30 -2.86 14.03 -4.42
C CYS A 30 -1.97 13.84 -5.66
N ILE A 31 -1.81 12.59 -6.13
CA ILE A 31 -1.06 12.30 -7.35
C ILE A 31 -1.71 12.99 -8.56
N TYR A 32 -3.05 12.98 -8.64
CA TYR A 32 -3.77 13.63 -9.73
C TYR A 32 -3.57 15.15 -9.76
N ILE A 33 -3.58 15.82 -8.60
CA ILE A 33 -3.33 17.26 -8.52
C ILE A 33 -1.90 17.58 -8.92
N LEU A 34 -0.91 16.82 -8.44
CA LEU A 34 0.51 17.01 -8.80
C LEU A 34 0.76 16.82 -10.28
N LEU A 35 0.18 15.79 -10.89
CA LEU A 35 0.31 15.56 -12.33
C LEU A 35 -0.38 16.67 -13.15
N ASN A 36 -1.45 17.26 -12.63
CA ASN A 36 -2.12 18.38 -13.29
C ASN A 36 -1.33 19.70 -13.22
N THR A 37 -0.58 19.95 -12.14
CA THR A 37 0.24 21.16 -12.00
C THR A 37 1.58 21.05 -12.70
N LEU A 38 2.16 19.84 -12.79
CA LEU A 38 3.49 19.61 -13.37
C LEU A 38 3.47 19.32 -14.89
N TYR A 39 2.36 18.80 -15.45
CA TYR A 39 2.31 18.36 -16.86
C TYR A 39 1.16 18.97 -17.65
N ARG A 40 1.46 19.31 -18.92
CA ARG A 40 0.48 19.77 -19.93
C ARG A 40 -0.48 18.62 -20.29
N LYS A 41 -1.76 18.94 -20.55
CA LYS A 41 -2.83 17.94 -20.82
C LYS A 41 -2.50 16.90 -21.91
N SER A 42 -1.65 17.24 -22.88
CA SER A 42 -1.22 16.31 -23.94
C SER A 42 -0.34 15.17 -23.43
N GLU A 43 0.47 15.40 -22.39
CA GLU A 43 1.43 14.42 -21.86
C GLU A 43 0.88 13.63 -20.64
N GLN A 44 -0.25 14.07 -20.08
CA GLN A 44 -0.84 13.49 -18.88
C GLN A 44 -1.19 12.01 -19.03
N SER A 45 -1.76 11.59 -20.17
CA SER A 45 -2.13 10.18 -20.40
C SER A 45 -0.91 9.25 -20.38
N ARG A 46 0.22 9.69 -20.94
CA ARG A 46 1.44 8.87 -21.00
C ARG A 46 2.09 8.74 -19.62
N CYS A 47 2.11 9.83 -18.85
CA CYS A 47 2.62 9.82 -17.48
C CYS A 47 1.75 8.94 -16.57
N TRP A 48 0.43 9.09 -16.64
CA TRP A 48 -0.51 8.22 -15.92
C TRP A 48 -0.34 6.74 -16.26
N GLY A 49 -0.12 6.42 -17.53
CA GLY A 49 0.20 5.06 -17.96
C GLY A 49 1.46 4.50 -17.28
N PHE A 50 2.53 5.29 -17.22
CA PHE A 50 3.78 4.88 -16.56
C PHE A 50 3.60 4.68 -15.04
N VAL A 51 2.90 5.60 -14.37
CA VAL A 51 2.57 5.50 -12.94
C VAL A 51 1.77 4.22 -12.67
N HIS A 52 0.78 3.90 -13.52
CA HIS A 52 -0.04 2.71 -13.35
C HIS A 52 0.74 1.40 -13.57
N VAL A 53 1.66 1.38 -14.54
CA VAL A 53 2.58 0.26 -14.75
C VAL A 53 3.49 0.07 -13.54
N GLY A 54 4.00 1.16 -12.95
CA GLY A 54 4.75 1.12 -11.69
C GLY A 54 3.95 0.52 -10.53
N THR A 55 2.69 0.96 -10.35
CA THR A 55 1.78 0.38 -9.35
C THR A 55 1.53 -1.10 -9.60
N GLY A 56 1.32 -1.51 -10.85
CA GLY A 56 1.14 -2.91 -11.22
C GLY A 56 2.37 -3.76 -10.87
N MET A 57 3.57 -3.30 -11.22
CA MET A 57 4.82 -3.99 -10.86
C MET A 57 5.01 -4.08 -9.35
N GLY A 58 4.76 -3.00 -8.62
CA GLY A 58 4.82 -3.01 -7.15
C GLY A 58 3.82 -3.99 -6.53
N THR A 59 2.63 -4.13 -7.12
CA THR A 59 1.62 -5.10 -6.68
C THR A 59 2.08 -6.55 -6.91
N VAL A 60 2.64 -6.85 -8.08
CA VAL A 60 3.19 -8.18 -8.39
C VAL A 60 4.29 -8.55 -7.40
N LEU A 61 5.23 -7.64 -7.15
CA LEU A 61 6.30 -7.86 -6.18
C LEU A 61 5.74 -8.04 -4.76
N GLY A 62 4.75 -7.23 -4.37
CA GLY A 62 4.07 -7.35 -3.08
C GLY A 62 3.37 -8.69 -2.89
N VAL A 63 2.71 -9.22 -3.93
CA VAL A 63 2.08 -10.55 -3.91
C VAL A 63 3.12 -11.66 -3.78
N VAL A 64 4.23 -11.58 -4.50
CA VAL A 64 5.32 -12.56 -4.40
C VAL A 64 5.91 -12.59 -2.99
N ILE A 65 6.12 -11.42 -2.38
CA ILE A 65 6.59 -11.31 -1.00
C ILE A 65 5.55 -11.87 -0.02
N ALA A 66 4.26 -11.54 -0.21
CA ALA A 66 3.17 -12.05 0.62
C ALA A 66 3.04 -13.58 0.53
N TYR A 67 3.27 -14.18 -0.64
CA TYR A 67 3.31 -15.62 -0.83
C TYR A 67 4.46 -16.28 -0.05
N GLY A 68 5.65 -15.64 -0.05
CA GLY A 68 6.78 -16.09 0.77
C GLY A 68 6.50 -16.00 2.28
N LEU A 69 5.85 -14.92 2.73
CA LEU A 69 5.42 -14.75 4.11
C LEU A 69 4.34 -15.75 4.54
N ALA A 70 3.40 -16.07 3.65
CA ALA A 70 2.36 -17.08 3.90
C ALA A 70 2.95 -18.49 4.07
N HIS A 71 4.11 -18.77 3.45
CA HIS A 71 4.82 -20.04 3.65
C HIS A 71 5.60 -20.11 4.98
N LEU A 72 5.76 -18.98 5.68
CA LEU A 72 6.42 -18.87 6.98
C LEU A 72 5.43 -18.95 8.16
N ASP A 73 4.16 -19.30 7.91
CA ASP A 73 3.14 -19.49 8.94
C ASP A 73 3.57 -20.61 9.92
N GLY A 74 3.76 -20.26 11.19
CA GLY A 74 4.12 -21.21 12.26
C GLY A 74 5.59 -21.25 12.68
N VAL A 75 6.52 -20.61 11.96
CA VAL A 75 7.98 -20.69 12.28
C VAL A 75 8.37 -19.95 13.58
N ARG A 76 7.54 -19.02 14.09
CA ARG A 76 7.76 -18.32 15.38
C ARG A 76 6.49 -18.14 16.25
N GLY A 77 5.45 -18.95 16.06
CA GLY A 77 4.18 -18.80 16.80
C GLY A 77 3.36 -17.53 16.45
N LEU A 78 3.77 -16.80 15.41
CA LEU A 78 3.06 -15.64 14.86
C LEU A 78 2.22 -16.11 13.66
N ARG A 79 0.92 -15.80 13.70
CA ARG A 79 -0.02 -16.06 12.59
C ARG A 79 0.41 -15.25 11.36
N GLY A 80 0.33 -15.83 10.15
CA GLY A 80 0.80 -15.26 8.89
C GLY A 80 0.41 -13.80 8.62
N TRP A 81 -0.73 -13.35 9.14
CA TRP A 81 -1.20 -11.96 9.00
C TRP A 81 -0.45 -10.92 9.85
N ARG A 82 0.37 -11.35 10.83
CA ARG A 82 1.17 -10.47 11.70
C ARG A 82 2.59 -10.22 11.18
N TRP A 83 3.01 -10.93 10.12
CA TRP A 83 4.33 -10.78 9.51
C TRP A 83 4.39 -9.60 8.54
#